data_AF-A0A5Q2FDL4-F1
#
_entry.id   AF-A0A5Q2FDL4-F1
#
_cell.length_a   1.000
_cell.length_b   1.000
_cell.length_c   1.000
_cell.angle_alpha   90.00
_cell.angle_beta   90.00
_cell.angle_gamma   90.00
#
_symmetry.space_group_name_H-M   'P 1'
#
loop_
_entity.id
_entity.type
_entity.pdbx_description
1 polymer ?
#
loop_
_entity_poly.entity_id
_entity_poly.type
_entity_poly.pdbx_seq_one_letter_code
_entity_poly.pdbx_strand_id
1 'polypeptide(L)'
;MAAVDVPRHDRPLRRGVPGQLAALRSRARHRGGTIQGLGTAVIPKAARLAAYTAVPLAVLFILADRLRPQGLWLWTIALVWGGLVSTAIAAPINTWASAHLSVVGDGDPATSLRGAVFIAPFVEEAAKATVVFWLAILLRNRVTSWLSTVALAGLSGTGFAFVENIVYYARVYRYVSVTSGTGVDAQQAMDQLALVRGGMTFFAHPLFTLMTGIGLATALGARSKRVRVLAPLTGFLVAALLHMVFNFTASADSPVGLMLWFVALSLVGTVVGVIITRMRRERALLRARLADYVRFGWLDEREAVALSRWRVRLRARWYALWRGPGTYVATWRLQHLATELAGLRDAVGRGLVDATAQGREAELLEELRALRPTAVLVGEGALEYPWQRWWRALRELRSRPAGPEPLGVGSDGLPLGSSGIEYSPVDPRWGPPEQ
;
A
#
# COMPACT_ATOMS: atom_id res chain seq x y z
N MET A 1 0.76 14.89 -92.35
CA MET A 1 -0.68 15.07 -92.64
C MET A 1 -1.34 13.70 -92.56
N ALA A 2 -1.86 13.35 -91.39
CA ALA A 2 -2.88 12.32 -91.14
C ALA A 2 -3.14 12.33 -89.63
N ALA A 3 -4.35 12.74 -89.25
CA ALA A 3 -4.83 12.87 -87.89
C ALA A 3 -5.63 11.63 -87.48
N VAL A 4 -6.14 11.66 -86.23
CA VAL A 4 -7.22 10.81 -85.66
C VAL A 4 -6.66 9.55 -84.95
N ASP A 5 -6.95 9.21 -83.68
CA ASP A 5 -8.19 9.32 -82.90
C ASP A 5 -7.92 9.26 -81.37
N VAL A 6 -8.78 9.88 -80.55
CA VAL A 6 -8.76 9.78 -79.07
C VAL A 6 -10.06 9.10 -78.60
N PRO A 7 -10.02 7.94 -77.91
CA PRO A 7 -11.23 7.37 -77.34
C PRO A 7 -11.47 7.89 -75.91
N ARG A 8 -12.62 8.52 -75.71
CA ARG A 8 -13.28 8.66 -74.40
C ARG A 8 -13.85 7.31 -73.99
N HIS A 9 -13.56 6.87 -72.75
CA HIS A 9 -14.34 5.82 -72.11
C HIS A 9 -14.77 6.24 -70.70
N ASP A 10 -16.09 6.29 -70.56
CA ASP A 10 -16.85 6.49 -69.33
C ASP A 10 -16.51 5.44 -68.27
N ARG A 11 -16.21 5.88 -67.05
CA ARG A 11 -16.13 5.00 -65.87
C ARG A 11 -17.47 4.97 -65.15
N PRO A 12 -18.08 3.80 -64.91
CA PRO A 12 -19.18 3.69 -63.97
C PRO A 12 -18.66 3.72 -62.53
N LEU A 13 -19.34 4.49 -61.67
CA LEU A 13 -19.15 4.54 -60.22
C LEU A 13 -19.41 3.16 -59.61
N ARG A 14 -18.34 2.41 -59.28
CA ARG A 14 -18.44 1.14 -58.56
C ARG A 14 -18.71 1.42 -57.07
N ARG A 15 -19.88 0.99 -56.61
CA ARG A 15 -20.35 1.00 -55.22
C ARG A 15 -19.25 0.50 -54.26
N GLY A 16 -18.90 1.32 -53.28
CA GLY A 16 -17.90 1.00 -52.25
C GLY A 16 -18.33 -0.18 -51.37
N VAL A 17 -17.43 -1.14 -51.24
CA VAL A 17 -17.57 -2.33 -50.39
C VAL A 17 -17.54 -1.89 -48.90
N PRO A 18 -18.54 -2.25 -48.08
CA PRO A 18 -18.62 -1.87 -46.66
C PRO A 18 -17.38 -2.25 -45.82
N GLY A 19 -16.59 -3.22 -46.29
CA GLY A 19 -15.38 -3.70 -45.62
C GLY A 19 -14.19 -2.73 -45.62
N GLN A 20 -14.05 -1.86 -46.62
CA GLN A 20 -12.91 -0.93 -46.66
C GLN A 20 -13.07 0.25 -45.69
N LEU A 21 -14.30 0.69 -45.45
CA LEU A 21 -14.61 1.70 -44.42
C LEU A 21 -14.50 1.12 -43.00
N ALA A 22 -14.77 -0.17 -42.81
CA ALA A 22 -14.53 -0.86 -41.54
C ALA A 22 -13.03 -1.01 -41.24
N ALA A 23 -12.20 -1.31 -42.24
CA ALA A 23 -10.74 -1.39 -42.11
C ALA A 23 -10.08 -0.01 -41.87
N LEU A 24 -10.65 1.06 -42.42
CA LEU A 24 -10.22 2.43 -42.13
C LEU A 24 -10.70 2.91 -40.74
N ARG A 25 -11.89 2.49 -40.30
CA ARG A 25 -12.38 2.75 -38.93
C ARG A 25 -11.61 1.97 -37.86
N SER A 26 -11.09 0.77 -38.16
CA SER A 26 -10.23 0.03 -37.23
C SER A 26 -8.81 0.63 -37.15
N ARG A 27 -8.26 1.14 -38.26
CA ARG A 27 -6.99 1.90 -38.26
C ARG A 27 -7.10 3.24 -37.54
N ALA A 28 -8.25 3.92 -37.59
CA ALA A 28 -8.43 5.23 -36.96
C ALA A 28 -8.58 5.19 -35.43
N ARG A 29 -8.94 4.04 -34.82
CA ARG A 29 -9.02 3.90 -33.35
C ARG A 29 -7.67 3.67 -32.65
N HIS A 30 -6.56 3.64 -33.39
CA HIS A 30 -5.21 3.47 -32.84
C HIS A 30 -4.46 4.80 -32.59
N ARG A 31 -5.19 5.89 -32.34
CA ARG A 31 -4.59 7.15 -31.89
C ARG A 31 -5.15 7.51 -30.51
N GLY A 32 -4.40 7.22 -29.46
CA GLY A 32 -4.68 7.74 -28.13
C GLY A 32 -4.01 6.98 -26.99
N GLY A 33 -2.70 7.17 -26.78
CA GLY A 33 -1.96 6.71 -25.59
C GLY A 33 -0.58 6.17 -25.93
N THR A 34 0.44 7.02 -25.90
CA THR A 34 1.80 6.72 -26.35
C THR A 34 2.63 6.01 -25.27
N ILE A 35 2.65 4.67 -25.33
CA ILE A 35 3.91 3.92 -25.26
C ILE A 35 4.06 3.32 -26.66
N GLN A 36 5.13 3.69 -27.38
CA GLN A 36 5.32 3.35 -28.78
C GLN A 36 5.21 1.82 -28.94
N GLY A 37 4.19 1.36 -29.65
CA GLY A 37 3.98 -0.06 -29.84
C GLY A 37 3.38 -0.82 -28.65
N LEU A 38 2.55 -0.25 -27.78
CA LEU A 38 1.64 -1.03 -26.90
C LEU A 38 0.20 -0.59 -27.15
N GLY A 39 -0.71 -1.53 -27.43
CA GLY A 39 -2.11 -1.19 -27.66
C GLY A 39 -2.77 -0.63 -26.40
N THR A 40 -3.66 0.36 -26.52
CA THR A 40 -4.31 1.01 -25.36
C THR A 40 -5.13 0.04 -24.52
N ALA A 41 -5.64 -1.03 -25.13
CA ALA A 41 -6.43 -2.07 -24.48
C ALA A 41 -5.61 -3.04 -23.59
N VAL A 42 -4.29 -3.19 -23.80
CA VAL A 42 -3.49 -4.16 -23.03
C VAL A 42 -3.02 -3.58 -21.69
N ILE A 43 -2.75 -2.29 -21.63
CA ILE A 43 -2.22 -1.63 -20.43
C ILE A 43 -3.13 -1.82 -19.20
N PRO A 44 -4.47 -1.64 -19.28
CA PRO A 44 -5.34 -1.88 -18.13
C PRO A 44 -5.33 -3.34 -17.66
N LYS A 45 -5.22 -4.31 -18.58
CA LYS A 45 -5.14 -5.73 -18.24
C LYS A 45 -3.83 -6.05 -17.51
N ALA A 46 -2.72 -5.59 -18.08
CA ALA A 46 -1.39 -5.74 -17.48
C ALA A 46 -1.29 -5.06 -16.11
N ALA A 47 -1.83 -3.85 -15.97
CA ALA A 47 -1.88 -3.11 -14.71
C ALA A 47 -2.70 -3.84 -13.65
N ARG A 48 -3.84 -4.44 -14.02
CA ARG A 48 -4.64 -5.24 -13.10
C ARG A 48 -3.87 -6.45 -12.59
N LEU A 49 -3.19 -7.18 -13.48
CA LEU A 49 -2.36 -8.33 -13.10
C LEU A 49 -1.21 -7.92 -12.18
N ALA A 50 -0.51 -6.83 -12.50
CA ALA A 50 0.57 -6.31 -11.66
C ALA A 50 0.07 -5.80 -10.30
N ALA A 51 -1.16 -5.26 -10.23
CA ALA A 51 -1.73 -4.76 -8.99
C ALA A 51 -2.05 -5.86 -7.98
N TYR A 52 -2.36 -7.09 -8.43
CA TYR A 52 -2.63 -8.22 -7.53
C TYR A 52 -1.47 -8.54 -6.58
N THR A 53 -0.25 -8.14 -6.93
CA THR A 53 0.96 -8.42 -6.15
C THR A 53 1.52 -7.16 -5.53
N ALA A 54 1.53 -6.04 -6.28
CA ALA A 54 2.02 -4.76 -5.79
C ALA A 54 1.20 -4.21 -4.62
N VAL A 55 -0.14 -4.35 -4.65
CA VAL A 55 -1.01 -3.81 -3.57
C VAL A 55 -0.79 -4.56 -2.26
N PRO A 56 -0.84 -5.92 -2.20
CA PRO A 56 -0.54 -6.64 -0.96
C PRO A 56 0.87 -6.36 -0.42
N LEU A 57 1.88 -6.26 -1.29
CA LEU A 57 3.23 -5.90 -0.88
C LEU A 57 3.32 -4.49 -0.30
N ALA A 58 2.71 -3.49 -0.95
CA ALA A 58 2.69 -2.13 -0.44
C ALA A 58 2.01 -2.05 0.92
N VAL A 59 0.87 -2.74 1.09
CA VAL A 59 0.18 -2.86 2.37
C VAL A 59 1.08 -3.54 3.41
N LEU A 60 1.78 -4.61 3.04
CA LEU A 60 2.70 -5.31 3.94
C LEU A 60 3.82 -4.39 4.46
N PHE A 61 4.45 -3.59 3.58
CA PHE A 61 5.50 -2.65 3.99
C PHE A 61 4.95 -1.51 4.85
N ILE A 62 3.76 -0.97 4.52
CA ILE A 62 3.07 0.02 5.35
C ILE A 62 2.77 -0.56 6.74
N LEU A 63 2.33 -1.82 6.81
CA LEU A 63 2.09 -2.53 8.07
C LEU A 63 3.39 -2.91 8.80
N ALA A 64 4.52 -3.01 8.10
CA ALA A 64 5.81 -3.23 8.73
C ALA A 64 6.23 -1.99 9.55
N ASP A 65 5.89 -0.80 9.08
CA ASP A 65 6.13 0.51 9.71
C ASP A 65 5.13 0.86 10.85
N ARG A 66 4.69 -0.14 11.60
CA ARG A 66 3.53 -0.05 12.50
C ARG A 66 3.72 0.74 13.79
N LEU A 67 4.94 0.84 14.32
CA LEU A 67 5.19 1.46 15.63
C LEU A 67 5.43 2.98 15.53
N ARG A 68 6.10 3.43 14.46
CA ARG A 68 6.29 4.83 14.10
C ARG A 68 5.88 5.06 12.64
N PRO A 69 4.58 4.92 12.32
CA PRO A 69 4.13 5.05 10.94
C PRO A 69 4.54 6.42 10.39
N GLN A 70 5.24 6.39 9.26
CA GLN A 70 5.48 7.58 8.47
C GLN A 70 4.16 8.15 7.94
N GLY A 71 4.17 9.41 7.53
CA GLY A 71 3.01 10.00 6.87
C GLY A 71 2.70 9.28 5.57
N LEU A 72 1.41 9.18 5.21
CA LEU A 72 0.96 8.60 3.93
C LEU A 72 1.76 9.15 2.73
N TRP A 73 2.10 10.44 2.77
CA TRP A 73 2.88 11.10 1.73
C TRP A 73 4.26 10.48 1.52
N LEU A 74 4.95 10.00 2.55
CA LEU A 74 6.27 9.36 2.43
C LEU A 74 6.17 7.98 1.78
N TRP A 75 5.18 7.20 2.18
CA TRP A 75 4.92 5.90 1.56
C TRP A 75 4.55 6.06 0.08
N THR A 76 3.71 7.04 -0.24
CA THR A 76 3.33 7.37 -1.62
C THR A 76 4.54 7.85 -2.42
N ILE A 77 5.37 8.75 -1.89
CA ILE A 77 6.59 9.18 -2.57
C ILE A 77 7.50 8.00 -2.87
N ALA A 78 7.77 7.12 -1.89
CA ALA A 78 8.63 5.97 -2.12
C ALA A 78 8.06 5.04 -3.20
N LEU A 79 6.78 4.71 -3.13
CA LEU A 79 6.11 3.85 -4.11
C LEU A 79 6.10 4.47 -5.53
N VAL A 80 5.70 5.75 -5.64
CA VAL A 80 5.64 6.49 -6.91
C VAL A 80 7.03 6.72 -7.48
N TRP A 81 8.03 7.00 -6.65
CA TRP A 81 9.42 7.16 -7.09
C TRP A 81 9.96 5.85 -7.65
N GLY A 82 9.73 4.73 -6.97
CA GLY A 82 10.07 3.41 -7.48
C GLY A 82 9.44 3.13 -8.84
N GLY A 83 8.14 3.40 -8.97
CA GLY A 83 7.40 3.10 -10.19
C GLY A 83 7.70 4.04 -11.35
N LEU A 84 7.75 5.35 -11.13
CA LEU A 84 7.83 6.34 -12.21
C LEU A 84 9.25 6.87 -12.40
N VAL A 85 9.86 7.39 -11.33
CA VAL A 85 11.16 8.05 -11.44
C VAL A 85 12.26 7.04 -11.71
N SER A 86 12.27 5.93 -10.98
CA SER A 86 13.32 4.93 -11.08
C SER A 86 13.27 4.20 -12.41
N THR A 87 12.07 3.91 -12.94
CA THR A 87 11.91 3.32 -14.27
C THR A 87 12.26 4.32 -15.38
N ALA A 88 11.92 5.60 -15.23
CA ALA A 88 12.30 6.66 -16.17
C ALA A 88 13.81 6.88 -16.23
N ILE A 89 14.52 6.72 -15.10
CA ILE A 89 15.99 6.76 -15.04
C ILE A 89 16.59 5.49 -15.66
N ALA A 90 16.11 4.31 -15.24
CA ALA A 90 16.73 3.04 -15.62
C ALA A 90 16.50 2.67 -17.08
N ALA A 91 15.29 2.90 -17.62
CA ALA A 91 14.93 2.49 -18.98
C ALA A 91 15.92 2.99 -20.06
N PRO A 92 16.23 4.30 -20.19
CA PRO A 92 17.15 4.78 -21.21
C PRO A 92 18.58 4.25 -21.02
N ILE A 93 19.05 4.15 -19.77
CA ILE A 93 20.39 3.66 -19.47
C ILE A 93 20.51 2.17 -19.81
N ASN A 94 19.50 1.37 -19.46
CA ASN A 94 19.46 -0.06 -19.77
C ASN A 94 19.38 -0.30 -21.29
N THR A 95 18.59 0.51 -22.01
CA THR A 95 18.54 0.46 -23.47
C THR A 95 19.88 0.83 -24.09
N TRP A 96 20.51 1.92 -23.64
CA TRP A 96 21.83 2.34 -24.09
C TRP A 96 22.90 1.27 -23.84
N ALA A 97 22.95 0.71 -22.63
CA ALA A 97 23.89 -0.32 -22.24
C ALA A 97 23.72 -1.60 -23.10
N SER A 98 22.47 -2.04 -23.30
CA SER A 98 22.18 -3.21 -24.13
C SER A 98 22.57 -2.98 -25.59
N ALA A 99 22.30 -1.79 -26.14
CA ALA A 99 22.68 -1.46 -27.51
C ALA A 99 24.21 -1.43 -27.69
N HIS A 100 24.94 -0.78 -26.79
CA HIS A 100 26.40 -0.67 -26.90
C HIS A 100 27.08 -2.04 -26.78
N LEU A 101 26.62 -2.88 -25.86
CA LEU A 101 27.13 -4.24 -25.71
C LEU A 101 26.79 -5.11 -26.93
N SER A 102 25.60 -4.97 -27.53
CA SER A 102 25.26 -5.70 -28.76
C SER A 102 26.13 -5.31 -29.96
N VAL A 103 26.53 -4.04 -30.08
CA VAL A 103 27.41 -3.56 -31.15
C VAL A 103 28.83 -4.08 -30.99
N VAL A 104 29.35 -4.14 -29.75
CA VAL A 104 30.70 -4.68 -29.47
C VAL A 104 30.75 -6.20 -29.63
N GLY A 105 29.63 -6.90 -29.48
CA GLY A 105 29.53 -8.35 -29.64
C GLY A 105 29.06 -8.82 -31.02
N ASP A 106 29.18 -7.99 -32.06
CA ASP A 106 28.74 -8.30 -33.44
C ASP A 106 27.29 -8.80 -33.56
N GLY A 107 26.40 -8.34 -32.68
CA GLY A 107 24.99 -8.75 -32.67
C GLY A 107 24.70 -10.09 -32.00
N ASP A 108 25.67 -10.71 -31.30
CA ASP A 108 25.44 -11.94 -30.52
C ASP A 108 24.37 -11.70 -29.43
N PRO A 109 23.24 -12.46 -29.45
CA PRO A 109 22.19 -12.38 -28.43
C PRO A 109 22.72 -12.55 -27.00
N ALA A 110 23.78 -13.33 -26.79
CA ALA A 110 24.39 -13.51 -25.47
C ALA A 110 24.97 -12.20 -24.92
N THR A 111 25.34 -11.25 -25.78
CA THR A 111 25.91 -9.95 -25.38
C THR A 111 24.84 -8.98 -24.89
N SER A 112 23.62 -9.08 -25.43
CA SER A 112 22.45 -8.35 -24.89
C SER A 112 22.06 -8.84 -23.49
N LEU A 113 22.23 -10.14 -23.23
CA LEU A 113 22.04 -10.75 -21.91
C LEU A 113 23.03 -10.19 -20.89
N ARG A 114 24.28 -9.88 -21.31
CA ARG A 114 25.29 -9.28 -20.42
C ARG A 114 24.86 -7.90 -19.90
N GLY A 115 24.23 -7.07 -20.73
CA GLY A 115 23.72 -5.77 -20.29
C GLY A 115 22.63 -5.91 -19.22
N ALA A 116 21.67 -6.81 -19.46
CA ALA A 116 20.58 -7.10 -18.54
C ALA A 116 21.02 -7.77 -17.23
N VAL A 117 22.11 -8.55 -17.27
CA VAL A 117 22.62 -9.27 -16.09
C VAL A 117 23.64 -8.44 -15.32
N PHE A 118 24.54 -7.68 -15.96
CA PHE A 118 25.67 -7.04 -15.29
C PHE A 118 25.54 -5.52 -15.12
N ILE A 119 24.74 -4.83 -15.93
CA ILE A 119 24.62 -3.37 -15.88
C ILE A 119 23.29 -2.94 -15.29
N ALA A 120 22.18 -3.47 -15.82
CA ALA A 120 20.84 -3.09 -15.41
C ALA A 120 20.62 -3.20 -13.89
N PRO A 121 21.09 -4.25 -13.18
CA PRO A 121 20.92 -4.34 -11.74
C PRO A 121 21.51 -3.17 -10.95
N PHE A 122 22.71 -2.70 -11.30
CA PHE A 122 23.31 -1.55 -10.60
C PHE A 122 22.51 -0.27 -10.82
N VAL A 123 22.13 -0.02 -12.08
CA VAL A 123 21.39 1.18 -12.47
C VAL A 123 20.03 1.21 -11.78
N GLU A 124 19.30 0.10 -11.84
CA GLU A 124 17.97 0.01 -11.29
C GLU A 124 17.97 0.07 -9.76
N GLU A 125 18.86 -0.66 -9.09
CA GLU A 125 18.93 -0.60 -7.62
C GLU A 125 19.40 0.78 -7.14
N ALA A 126 20.27 1.47 -7.90
CA ALA A 126 20.67 2.83 -7.56
C ALA A 126 19.48 3.79 -7.69
N ALA A 127 18.76 3.74 -8.82
CA ALA A 127 17.60 4.58 -9.08
C ALA A 127 16.47 4.37 -8.04
N LYS A 128 16.20 3.11 -7.65
CA LYS A 128 15.23 2.78 -6.59
C LYS A 128 15.68 3.29 -5.22
N ALA A 129 16.97 3.21 -4.91
CA ALA A 129 17.50 3.59 -3.61
C ALA A 129 17.56 5.10 -3.41
N THR A 130 17.67 5.90 -4.48
CA THR A 130 17.87 7.36 -4.35
C THR A 130 16.80 8.02 -3.50
N VAL A 131 15.53 7.60 -3.58
CA VAL A 131 14.46 8.17 -2.77
C VAL A 131 14.72 8.01 -1.27
N VAL A 132 15.22 6.85 -0.84
CA VAL A 132 15.46 6.59 0.58
C VAL A 132 16.65 7.39 1.08
N PHE A 133 17.69 7.57 0.24
CA PHE A 133 18.81 8.45 0.56
C PHE A 133 18.38 9.92 0.65
N TRP A 134 17.58 10.41 -0.31
CA TRP A 134 17.05 11.76 -0.28
C TRP A 134 16.19 12.00 0.96
N LEU A 135 15.30 11.07 1.29
CA LEU A 135 14.48 11.15 2.50
C LEU A 135 15.35 11.14 3.76
N ALA A 136 16.39 10.30 3.83
CA ALA A 136 17.31 10.28 4.96
C ALA A 136 18.10 11.60 5.11
N ILE A 137 18.50 12.23 4.01
CA ILE A 137 19.24 13.51 4.02
C ILE A 137 18.32 14.69 4.36
N LEU A 138 17.18 14.80 3.68
CA LEU A 138 16.25 15.93 3.80
C LEU A 138 15.47 15.88 5.11
N LEU A 139 15.18 14.68 5.62
CA LEU A 139 14.46 14.48 6.87
C LEU A 139 15.37 14.01 8.00
N ARG A 140 16.67 14.36 7.94
CA ARG A 140 17.68 13.97 8.96
C ARG A 140 17.28 14.31 10.40
N ASN A 141 16.46 15.34 10.59
CA ASN A 141 15.96 15.78 11.89
C ASN A 141 14.68 15.06 12.33
N ARG A 142 14.01 14.33 11.42
CA ARG A 142 12.91 13.43 11.76
C ARG A 142 13.50 12.07 12.06
N VAL A 143 13.34 11.61 13.30
CA VAL A 143 13.81 10.30 13.73
C VAL A 143 13.09 9.19 12.94
N THR A 144 13.69 8.71 11.85
CA THR A 144 13.21 7.55 11.08
C THR A 144 13.63 6.27 11.78
N SER A 145 12.68 5.36 12.05
CA SER A 145 13.02 4.07 12.63
C SER A 145 13.76 3.18 11.61
N TRP A 146 14.45 2.15 12.12
CA TRP A 146 15.10 1.16 11.26
C TRP A 146 14.07 0.50 10.33
N LEU A 147 12.92 0.08 10.88
CA LEU A 147 11.84 -0.50 10.09
C LEU A 147 11.23 0.47 9.08
N SER A 148 11.09 1.76 9.43
CA SER A 148 10.55 2.77 8.50
C SER A 148 11.44 2.91 7.26
N THR A 149 12.76 2.97 7.46
CA THR A 149 13.73 3.10 6.36
C THR A 149 13.69 1.88 5.43
N VAL A 150 13.62 0.69 6.03
CA VAL A 150 13.51 -0.57 5.31
C VAL A 150 12.16 -0.68 4.57
N ALA A 151 11.06 -0.26 5.19
CA ALA A 151 9.74 -0.24 4.55
C ALA A 151 9.68 0.72 3.35
N LEU A 152 10.28 1.90 3.44
CA LEU A 152 10.36 2.85 2.32
C LEU A 152 11.17 2.28 1.14
N ALA A 153 12.28 1.58 1.43
CA ALA A 153 13.05 0.87 0.40
C ALA A 153 12.22 -0.23 -0.27
N GLY A 154 11.50 -1.04 0.52
CA GLY A 154 10.59 -2.07 0.02
C GLY A 154 9.45 -1.53 -0.84
N LEU A 155 8.88 -0.38 -0.46
CA LEU A 155 7.87 0.34 -1.25
C LEU A 155 8.43 0.84 -2.58
N SER A 156 9.65 1.39 -2.59
CA SER A 156 10.33 1.77 -3.84
C SER A 156 10.53 0.56 -4.77
N GLY A 157 11.04 -0.56 -4.24
CA GLY A 157 11.17 -1.80 -5.01
C GLY A 157 9.83 -2.34 -5.54
N THR A 158 8.76 -2.23 -4.74
CA THR A 158 7.40 -2.65 -5.12
C THR A 158 6.83 -1.76 -6.23
N GLY A 159 7.03 -0.45 -6.14
CA GLY A 159 6.61 0.50 -7.17
C GLY A 159 7.30 0.23 -8.50
N PHE A 160 8.61 -0.03 -8.46
CA PHE A 160 9.39 -0.39 -9.65
C PHE A 160 8.86 -1.68 -10.28
N ALA A 161 8.71 -2.74 -9.47
CA ALA A 161 8.18 -4.02 -9.93
C ALA A 161 6.79 -3.89 -10.58
N PHE A 162 5.93 -3.02 -10.03
CA PHE A 162 4.61 -2.77 -10.58
C PHE A 162 4.69 -2.25 -12.02
N VAL A 163 5.45 -1.17 -12.26
CA VAL A 163 5.57 -0.58 -13.60
C VAL A 163 6.33 -1.49 -14.55
N GLU A 164 7.39 -2.13 -14.08
CA GLU A 164 8.14 -3.09 -14.90
C GLU A 164 7.25 -4.26 -15.34
N ASN A 165 6.50 -4.87 -14.43
CA ASN A 165 5.59 -5.96 -14.76
C ASN A 165 4.54 -5.56 -15.79
N ILE A 166 3.99 -4.34 -15.71
CA ILE A 166 3.07 -3.83 -16.74
C ILE A 166 3.71 -3.86 -18.12
N VAL A 167 4.95 -3.37 -18.22
CA VAL A 167 5.69 -3.33 -19.49
C VAL A 167 5.96 -4.73 -20.01
N TYR A 168 6.40 -5.67 -19.16
CA TYR A 168 6.65 -7.05 -19.55
C TYR A 168 5.38 -7.79 -20.01
N TYR A 169 4.28 -7.67 -19.26
CA TYR A 169 3.00 -8.29 -19.60
C TYR A 169 2.45 -7.74 -20.91
N ALA A 170 2.53 -6.42 -21.10
CA ALA A 170 2.07 -5.78 -22.33
C ALA A 170 2.94 -6.16 -23.55
N ARG A 171 4.26 -6.31 -23.36
CA ARG A 171 5.20 -6.74 -24.42
C ARG A 171 4.93 -8.17 -24.86
N VAL A 172 4.80 -9.12 -23.93
CA VAL A 172 4.55 -10.53 -24.29
C VAL A 172 3.18 -10.71 -24.97
N TYR A 173 2.15 -10.04 -24.45
CA TYR A 173 0.81 -10.08 -25.05
C TYR A 173 0.86 -9.59 -26.50
N ARG A 174 1.53 -8.46 -26.75
CA ARG A 174 1.65 -7.92 -28.10
C ARG A 174 2.46 -8.84 -29.01
N TYR A 175 3.61 -9.32 -28.56
CA TYR A 175 4.47 -10.21 -29.33
C TYR A 175 3.68 -11.41 -29.85
N VAL A 176 2.93 -12.07 -28.97
CA VAL A 176 2.08 -13.21 -29.34
C VAL A 176 0.90 -12.80 -30.22
N SER A 177 0.30 -11.63 -29.98
CA SER A 177 -0.84 -11.15 -30.79
C SER A 177 -0.49 -10.86 -32.25
N VAL A 178 0.76 -10.48 -32.55
CA VAL A 178 1.20 -10.11 -33.90
C VAL A 178 2.00 -11.20 -34.61
N THR A 179 2.48 -12.19 -33.86
CA THR A 179 3.28 -13.29 -34.41
C THR A 179 2.38 -14.49 -34.69
N SER A 180 2.23 -14.85 -35.97
CA SER A 180 1.49 -16.05 -36.35
C SER A 180 2.29 -17.31 -36.01
N GLY A 181 1.59 -18.39 -35.62
CA GLY A 181 2.22 -19.71 -35.41
C GLY A 181 2.84 -19.94 -34.02
N THR A 182 2.57 -19.11 -33.02
CA THR A 182 3.06 -19.31 -31.63
C THR A 182 2.43 -20.50 -30.90
N GLY A 183 1.28 -20.99 -31.38
CA GLY A 183 0.55 -22.12 -30.75
C GLY A 183 -0.08 -21.81 -29.38
N VAL A 184 0.04 -20.58 -28.88
CA VAL A 184 -0.46 -20.13 -27.57
C VAL A 184 -1.23 -18.82 -27.74
N ASP A 185 -2.35 -18.68 -27.03
CA ASP A 185 -3.14 -17.45 -27.03
C ASP A 185 -2.40 -16.30 -26.30
N ALA A 186 -2.57 -15.06 -26.77
CA ALA A 186 -1.88 -13.90 -26.20
C ALA A 186 -2.22 -13.65 -24.73
N GLN A 187 -3.47 -13.91 -24.32
CA GLN A 187 -3.88 -13.81 -22.91
C GLN A 187 -3.19 -14.89 -22.07
N GLN A 188 -3.14 -16.13 -22.57
CA GLN A 188 -2.46 -17.23 -21.88
C GLN A 188 -0.97 -16.95 -21.66
N ALA A 189 -0.26 -16.45 -22.67
CA ALA A 189 1.15 -16.09 -22.54
C ALA A 189 1.38 -14.97 -21.51
N MET A 190 0.48 -13.98 -21.47
CA MET A 190 0.53 -12.92 -20.47
C MET A 190 0.26 -13.45 -19.05
N ASP A 191 -0.73 -14.33 -18.88
CA ASP A 191 -1.09 -14.92 -17.59
C ASP A 191 0.01 -15.84 -17.07
N GLN A 192 0.67 -16.61 -17.94
CA GLN A 192 1.84 -17.41 -17.59
C GLN A 192 3.00 -16.53 -17.10
N LEU A 193 3.31 -15.46 -17.83
CA LEU A 193 4.35 -14.53 -17.41
C LEU A 193 3.99 -13.82 -16.09
N ALA A 194 2.71 -13.51 -15.89
CA ALA A 194 2.21 -12.95 -14.65
C ALA A 194 2.29 -13.94 -13.47
N LEU A 195 2.10 -15.23 -13.70
CA LEU A 195 2.30 -16.25 -12.67
C LEU A 195 3.77 -16.37 -12.28
N VAL A 196 4.69 -16.36 -13.26
CA VAL A 196 6.13 -16.43 -12.95
C VAL A 196 6.59 -15.16 -12.23
N ARG A 197 6.34 -13.98 -12.82
CA ARG A 197 6.83 -12.69 -12.29
C ARG A 197 6.05 -12.20 -11.07
N GLY A 198 4.73 -12.32 -11.11
CA GLY A 198 3.83 -11.87 -10.06
C GLY A 198 3.46 -12.95 -9.03
N GLY A 199 3.45 -14.22 -9.40
CA GLY A 199 3.15 -15.30 -8.45
C GLY A 199 4.39 -15.83 -7.77
N MET A 200 5.41 -16.20 -8.53
CA MET A 200 6.59 -16.92 -8.01
C MET A 200 7.71 -15.98 -7.58
N THR A 201 7.88 -14.83 -8.24
CA THR A 201 9.05 -13.95 -8.04
C THR A 201 8.69 -12.52 -7.65
N PHE A 202 7.46 -12.26 -7.21
CA PHE A 202 6.99 -10.91 -6.85
C PHE A 202 7.83 -10.21 -5.78
N PHE A 203 8.47 -10.99 -4.91
CA PHE A 203 9.30 -10.47 -3.83
C PHE A 203 10.67 -9.98 -4.31
N ALA A 204 11.08 -10.28 -5.55
CA ALA A 204 12.44 -10.05 -6.06
C ALA A 204 12.90 -8.59 -5.93
N HIS A 205 12.32 -7.65 -6.69
CA HIS A 205 12.74 -6.24 -6.60
C HIS A 205 12.60 -5.64 -5.20
N PRO A 206 11.49 -5.87 -4.45
CA PRO A 206 11.44 -5.43 -3.06
C PRO A 206 12.58 -6.00 -2.22
N LEU A 207 12.90 -7.30 -2.34
CA LEU A 207 13.99 -7.94 -1.61
C LEU A 207 15.34 -7.32 -1.93
N PHE A 208 15.62 -7.02 -3.21
CA PHE A 208 16.90 -6.43 -3.62
C PHE A 208 17.04 -5.05 -3.00
N THR A 209 16.06 -4.18 -3.22
CA THR A 209 16.10 -2.81 -2.70
C THR A 209 16.08 -2.76 -1.18
N LEU A 210 15.46 -3.74 -0.51
CA LEU A 210 15.53 -3.89 0.95
C LEU A 210 16.97 -4.03 1.45
N MET A 211 17.90 -4.61 0.69
CA MET A 211 19.30 -4.77 1.14
C MET A 211 19.97 -3.42 1.28
N THR A 212 19.77 -2.52 0.30
CA THR A 212 20.19 -1.12 0.38
C THR A 212 19.51 -0.42 1.56
N GLY A 213 18.20 -0.63 1.73
CA GLY A 213 17.43 -0.08 2.85
C GLY A 213 17.95 -0.51 4.22
N ILE A 214 18.31 -1.78 4.39
CA ILE A 214 18.90 -2.34 5.62
C ILE A 214 20.28 -1.73 5.89
N GLY A 215 21.11 -1.60 4.85
CA GLY A 215 22.41 -0.93 4.93
C GLY A 215 22.28 0.51 5.41
N LEU A 216 21.39 1.28 4.78
CA LEU A 216 21.11 2.67 5.14
C LEU A 216 20.50 2.81 6.55
N ALA A 217 19.53 1.97 6.90
CA ALA A 217 18.93 1.96 8.24
C ALA A 217 19.96 1.67 9.33
N THR A 218 20.92 0.78 9.04
CA THR A 218 22.02 0.46 9.97
C THR A 218 23.00 1.62 10.09
N ALA A 219 23.31 2.32 8.99
CA ALA A 219 24.14 3.51 9.00
C ALA A 219 23.55 4.63 9.85
N LEU A 220 22.25 4.91 9.70
CA LEU A 220 21.57 5.98 10.44
C LEU A 220 21.62 5.79 11.97
N GLY A 221 21.64 4.54 12.43
CA GLY A 221 21.76 4.21 13.87
C GLY A 221 23.19 4.07 14.39
N ALA A 222 24.21 4.13 13.53
CA ALA A 222 25.58 3.82 13.92
C ALA A 222 26.33 5.04 14.49
N ARG A 223 27.17 4.82 15.52
CA ARG A 223 28.14 5.81 16.02
C ARG A 223 29.42 5.86 15.18
N SER A 224 29.83 4.72 14.63
CA SER A 224 31.07 4.60 13.85
C SER A 224 30.92 5.23 12.47
N LYS A 225 31.82 6.17 12.13
CA LYS A 225 31.91 6.76 10.78
C LYS A 225 32.11 5.69 9.70
N ARG A 226 32.87 4.62 10.01
CA ARG A 226 33.10 3.50 9.08
C ARG A 226 31.78 2.77 8.77
N VAL A 227 31.00 2.44 9.79
CA VAL A 227 29.71 1.76 9.60
C VAL A 227 28.72 2.63 8.83
N ARG A 228 28.73 3.95 9.04
CA ARG A 228 27.88 4.90 8.31
C ARG A 228 28.10 4.88 6.79
N VAL A 229 29.32 4.56 6.34
CA VAL A 229 29.69 4.51 4.92
C VAL A 229 29.65 3.08 4.37
N LEU A 230 30.16 2.12 5.13
CA LEU A 230 30.25 0.73 4.67
C LEU A 230 28.89 0.05 4.65
N ALA A 231 28.00 0.29 5.62
CA ALA A 231 26.72 -0.41 5.66
C ALA A 231 25.82 -0.13 4.44
N PRO A 232 25.61 1.13 4.00
CA PRO A 232 24.81 1.41 2.81
C PRO A 232 25.48 0.90 1.53
N LEU A 233 26.81 1.01 1.44
CA LEU A 233 27.58 0.50 0.30
C LEU A 233 27.44 -1.02 0.19
N THR A 234 27.66 -1.76 1.28
CA THR A 234 27.46 -3.21 1.31
C THR A 234 26.02 -3.57 0.99
N GLY A 235 25.04 -2.86 1.55
CA GLY A 235 23.62 -3.08 1.24
C GLY A 235 23.32 -2.93 -0.25
N PHE A 236 23.86 -1.89 -0.89
CA PHE A 236 23.72 -1.65 -2.33
C PHE A 236 24.41 -2.72 -3.18
N LEU A 237 25.65 -3.10 -2.84
CA LEU A 237 26.37 -4.14 -3.58
C LEU A 237 25.67 -5.51 -3.46
N VAL A 238 25.14 -5.84 -2.29
CA VAL A 238 24.34 -7.06 -2.10
C VAL A 238 23.03 -6.97 -2.88
N ALA A 239 22.36 -5.81 -2.92
CA ALA A 239 21.16 -5.60 -3.73
C ALA A 239 21.44 -5.88 -5.21
N ALA A 240 22.48 -5.25 -5.76
CA ALA A 240 22.88 -5.43 -7.15
C ALA A 240 23.26 -6.88 -7.43
N LEU A 241 24.15 -7.49 -6.63
CA LEU A 241 24.57 -8.88 -6.80
C LEU A 241 23.38 -9.85 -6.80
N LEU A 242 22.47 -9.69 -5.85
CA LEU A 242 21.30 -10.56 -5.74
C LEU A 242 20.38 -10.41 -6.95
N HIS A 243 20.21 -9.19 -7.44
CA HIS A 243 19.45 -8.92 -8.65
C HIS A 243 20.13 -9.50 -9.90
N MET A 244 21.46 -9.39 -10.03
CA MET A 244 22.23 -10.03 -11.11
C MET A 244 22.04 -11.56 -11.10
N VAL A 245 22.17 -12.19 -9.92
CA VAL A 245 21.94 -13.64 -9.75
C VAL A 245 20.52 -13.99 -10.16
N PHE A 246 19.53 -13.20 -9.78
CA PHE A 246 18.14 -13.44 -10.14
C PHE A 246 17.89 -13.35 -11.65
N ASN A 247 18.44 -12.32 -12.31
CA ASN A 247 18.35 -12.17 -13.76
C ASN A 247 19.04 -13.33 -14.48
N PHE A 248 20.20 -13.78 -13.97
CA PHE A 248 20.89 -14.95 -14.49
C PHE A 248 20.03 -16.22 -14.34
N THR A 249 19.44 -16.45 -13.16
CA THR A 249 18.58 -17.63 -12.93
C THR A 249 17.34 -17.65 -13.82
N ALA A 250 16.72 -16.50 -14.06
CA ALA A 250 15.56 -16.39 -14.93
C ALA A 250 15.89 -16.69 -16.40
N SER A 251 17.17 -16.62 -16.78
CA SER A 251 17.66 -16.93 -18.13
C SER A 251 18.15 -18.38 -18.30
N ALA A 252 18.26 -19.16 -17.22
CA ALA A 252 18.87 -20.49 -17.24
C ALA A 252 17.84 -21.59 -16.95
N ASP A 253 17.47 -22.37 -17.97
CA ASP A 253 16.61 -23.55 -17.79
C ASP A 253 17.48 -24.78 -17.45
N SER A 254 17.88 -24.88 -16.17
CA SER A 254 18.87 -25.86 -15.72
C SER A 254 18.65 -26.29 -14.26
N PRO A 255 19.18 -27.46 -13.83
CA PRO A 255 19.20 -27.87 -12.43
C PRO A 255 19.84 -26.83 -11.49
N VAL A 256 20.77 -26.03 -12.02
CA VAL A 256 21.38 -24.90 -11.32
C VAL A 256 20.35 -23.80 -11.02
N GLY A 257 19.41 -23.54 -11.94
CA GLY A 257 18.31 -22.59 -11.73
C GLY A 257 17.42 -22.98 -10.55
N LEU A 258 17.09 -24.27 -10.42
CA LEU A 258 16.32 -24.79 -9.29
C LEU A 258 17.06 -24.64 -7.95
N MET A 259 18.35 -24.96 -7.92
CA MET A 259 19.19 -24.76 -6.73
C MET A 259 19.21 -23.28 -6.30
N LEU A 260 19.44 -22.37 -7.24
CA LEU A 260 19.49 -20.94 -6.97
C LEU A 260 18.13 -20.38 -6.53
N TRP A 261 17.03 -20.97 -7.00
CA TRP A 261 15.69 -20.63 -6.52
C TRP A 261 15.50 -20.97 -5.02
N PHE A 262 15.95 -22.13 -4.56
CA PHE A 262 15.93 -22.47 -3.12
C PHE A 262 16.83 -21.55 -2.29
N VAL A 263 17.98 -21.14 -2.82
CA VAL A 263 18.85 -20.14 -2.20
C VAL A 263 18.13 -18.80 -2.08
N ALA A 264 17.44 -18.35 -3.14
CA ALA A 264 16.66 -17.11 -3.11
C ALA A 264 15.54 -17.16 -2.06
N LEU A 265 14.80 -18.26 -1.96
CA LEU A 265 13.79 -18.43 -0.89
C LEU A 265 14.40 -18.42 0.51
N SER A 266 15.55 -19.06 0.71
CA SER A 266 16.25 -19.07 2.00
C SER A 266 16.66 -17.66 2.40
N LEU A 267 17.09 -16.85 1.43
CA LEU A 267 17.41 -15.45 1.65
C LEU A 267 16.18 -14.61 1.99
N VAL A 268 15.06 -14.79 1.29
CA VAL A 268 13.78 -14.17 1.66
C VAL A 268 13.42 -14.52 3.11
N GLY A 269 13.49 -15.80 3.47
CA GLY A 269 13.21 -16.27 4.83
C GLY A 269 14.13 -15.61 5.87
N THR A 270 15.42 -15.46 5.55
CA THR A 270 16.41 -14.79 6.40
C THR A 270 16.05 -13.31 6.61
N VAL A 271 15.74 -12.59 5.54
CA VAL A 271 15.39 -11.16 5.60
C VAL A 271 14.10 -10.95 6.38
N VAL A 272 13.08 -11.78 6.13
CA VAL A 272 11.82 -11.77 6.89
C VAL A 272 12.10 -12.07 8.37
N GLY A 273 12.94 -13.06 8.68
CA GLY A 273 13.36 -13.37 10.05
C GLY A 273 14.06 -12.21 10.76
N VAL A 274 14.94 -11.50 10.06
CA VAL A 274 15.59 -10.26 10.55
C VAL A 274 14.55 -9.19 10.84
N ILE A 275 13.62 -8.91 9.91
CA ILE A 275 12.56 -7.91 10.09
C ILE A 275 11.67 -8.27 11.28
N ILE A 276 11.22 -9.53 11.40
CA ILE A 276 10.40 -10.00 12.54
C ILE A 276 11.16 -9.85 13.86
N THR A 277 12.45 -10.18 13.88
CA THR A 277 13.29 -10.04 15.07
C THR A 277 13.43 -8.56 15.46
N ARG A 278 13.69 -7.68 14.50
CA ARG A 278 13.76 -6.23 14.72
C ARG A 278 12.45 -5.68 15.23
N MET A 279 11.32 -6.08 14.66
CA MET A 279 9.99 -5.74 15.17
C MET A 279 9.76 -6.14 16.62
N ARG A 280 10.19 -7.35 17.01
CA ARG A 280 10.07 -7.84 18.40
C ARG A 280 10.94 -7.01 19.33
N ARG A 281 12.18 -6.71 18.93
CA ARG A 281 13.13 -5.88 19.69
C ARG A 281 12.62 -4.44 19.87
N GLU A 282 12.11 -3.81 18.83
CA GLU A 282 11.55 -2.44 18.92
C GLU A 282 10.36 -2.39 19.88
N ARG A 283 9.47 -3.38 19.85
CA ARG A 283 8.37 -3.49 20.81
C ARG A 283 8.89 -3.65 22.25
N ALA A 284 9.86 -4.53 22.46
CA ALA A 284 10.43 -4.76 23.79
C ALA A 284 11.13 -3.50 24.32
N LEU A 285 11.86 -2.80 23.45
CA LEU A 285 12.52 -1.54 23.77
C LEU A 285 11.53 -0.46 24.14
N LEU A 286 10.49 -0.26 23.31
CA LEU A 286 9.40 0.68 23.60
C LEU A 286 8.77 0.39 24.95
N ARG A 287 8.49 -0.89 25.24
CA ARG A 287 7.93 -1.31 26.53
C ARG A 287 8.86 -0.98 27.71
N ALA A 288 10.15 -1.30 27.57
CA ALA A 288 11.15 -1.05 28.61
C ALA A 288 11.29 0.46 28.90
N ARG A 289 11.33 1.30 27.86
CA ARG A 289 11.46 2.75 28.00
C ARG A 289 10.21 3.40 28.57
N LEU A 290 9.03 2.93 28.20
CA LEU A 290 7.78 3.38 28.83
C LEU A 290 7.68 2.96 30.31
N ALA A 291 8.27 1.81 30.68
CA ALA A 291 8.30 1.37 32.08
C ALA A 291 9.14 2.30 32.98
N ASP A 292 10.16 2.98 32.43
CA ASP A 292 10.89 4.03 33.18
C ASP A 292 9.92 5.14 33.63
N TYR A 293 9.01 5.57 32.76
CA TYR A 293 8.00 6.58 33.08
C TYR A 293 6.87 6.09 33.99
N VAL A 294 6.62 4.77 34.03
CA VAL A 294 5.76 4.16 35.05
C VAL A 294 6.41 4.29 36.42
N ARG A 295 7.71 3.99 36.53
CA ARG A 295 8.47 4.12 37.78
C ARG A 295 8.55 5.57 38.27
N PHE A 296 8.58 6.53 37.36
CA PHE A 296 8.53 7.97 37.68
C PHE A 296 7.12 8.48 38.00
N GLY A 297 6.08 7.64 37.89
CA GLY A 297 4.69 8.02 38.18
C GLY A 297 3.99 8.84 37.08
N TRP A 298 4.54 8.91 35.87
CA TRP A 298 3.94 9.67 34.76
C TRP A 298 2.94 8.84 33.94
N LEU A 299 3.11 7.52 33.90
CA LEU A 299 2.27 6.57 33.16
C LEU A 299 1.81 5.44 34.09
N ASP A 300 0.64 4.88 33.82
CA ASP A 300 0.21 3.62 34.43
C ASP A 300 0.80 2.40 33.69
N GLU A 301 0.94 1.28 34.40
CA GLU A 301 1.47 0.04 33.84
C GLU A 301 0.58 -0.49 32.70
N ARG A 302 -0.75 -0.33 32.80
CA ARG A 302 -1.69 -0.72 31.74
C ARG A 302 -1.52 0.15 30.50
N GLU A 303 -1.30 1.45 30.68
CA GLU A 303 -1.04 2.40 29.58
C GLU A 303 0.25 2.00 28.84
N ALA A 304 1.34 1.72 29.56
CA ALA A 304 2.61 1.30 28.97
C ALA A 304 2.50 -0.03 28.19
N VAL A 305 1.72 -1.00 28.70
CA VAL A 305 1.40 -2.23 27.94
C VAL A 305 0.60 -1.91 26.67
N ALA A 306 -0.44 -1.09 26.77
CA ALA A 306 -1.30 -0.76 25.64
C ALA A 306 -0.53 -0.04 24.52
N LEU A 307 0.30 0.94 24.89
CA LEU A 307 1.12 1.74 23.97
C LEU A 307 2.26 0.96 23.33
N SER A 308 2.76 -0.10 23.97
CA SER A 308 3.80 -0.96 23.37
C SER A 308 3.25 -2.02 22.41
N ARG A 309 1.97 -2.41 22.55
CA ARG A 309 1.36 -3.50 21.77
C ARG A 309 0.64 -2.97 20.54
N TRP A 310 1.17 -3.28 19.35
CA TRP A 310 0.54 -2.94 18.06
C TRP A 310 -0.96 -3.27 17.97
N ARG A 311 -1.34 -4.50 18.34
CA ARG A 311 -2.74 -4.94 18.24
C ARG A 311 -3.67 -4.11 19.13
N VAL A 312 -3.18 -3.67 20.29
CA VAL A 312 -3.93 -2.81 21.22
C VAL A 312 -4.04 -1.40 20.65
N ARG A 313 -2.93 -0.84 20.15
CA ARG A 313 -2.93 0.47 19.45
C ARG A 313 -3.89 0.53 18.27
N LEU A 314 -3.94 -0.52 17.46
CA LEU A 314 -4.84 -0.61 16.31
C LEU A 314 -6.30 -0.68 16.76
N ARG A 315 -6.61 -1.51 17.77
CA ARG A 315 -7.94 -1.57 18.37
C ARG A 315 -8.36 -0.24 18.98
N ALA A 316 -7.46 0.45 19.67
CA ALA A 316 -7.71 1.78 20.24
C ALA A 316 -8.00 2.82 19.16
N ARG A 317 -7.25 2.82 18.04
CA ARG A 317 -7.53 3.69 16.89
C ARG A 317 -8.85 3.37 16.21
N TRP A 318 -9.15 2.08 16.04
CA TRP A 318 -10.45 1.65 15.50
C TRP A 318 -11.60 2.11 16.40
N TYR A 319 -11.48 1.90 17.71
CA TYR A 319 -12.42 2.39 18.71
C TYR A 319 -12.59 3.92 18.62
N ALA A 320 -11.47 4.65 18.56
CA ALA A 320 -11.44 6.09 18.49
C ALA A 320 -12.09 6.65 17.21
N LEU A 321 -11.92 5.96 16.07
CA LEU A 321 -12.57 6.31 14.80
C LEU A 321 -14.10 6.36 14.95
N TRP A 322 -14.68 5.39 15.66
CA TRP A 322 -16.13 5.33 15.90
C TRP A 322 -16.64 6.34 16.94
N ARG A 323 -15.76 6.85 17.81
CA ARG A 323 -16.11 7.95 18.73
C ARG A 323 -16.09 9.33 18.07
N GLY A 324 -15.39 9.47 16.94
CA GLY A 324 -15.35 10.70 16.15
C GLY A 324 -13.94 11.13 15.74
N PRO A 325 -13.82 12.08 14.79
CA PRO A 325 -12.54 12.47 14.20
C PRO A 325 -11.57 13.08 15.22
N GLY A 326 -12.06 13.90 16.17
CA GLY A 326 -11.23 14.48 17.23
C GLY A 326 -10.58 13.42 18.13
N THR A 327 -11.36 12.43 18.56
CA THR A 327 -10.90 11.29 19.37
C THR A 327 -9.88 10.43 18.61
N TYR A 328 -10.11 10.20 17.31
CA TYR A 328 -9.16 9.50 16.44
C TYR A 328 -7.82 10.23 16.36
N VAL A 329 -7.84 11.54 16.08
CA VAL A 329 -6.63 12.37 15.98
C VAL A 329 -5.89 12.42 17.32
N ALA A 330 -6.60 12.62 18.43
CA ALA A 330 -6.02 12.63 19.78
C ALA A 330 -5.35 11.29 20.11
N THR A 331 -6.03 10.17 19.82
CA THR A 331 -5.51 8.81 20.04
C THR A 331 -4.27 8.54 19.19
N TRP A 332 -4.28 8.94 17.92
CA TRP A 332 -3.13 8.78 17.04
C TRP A 332 -1.93 9.63 17.50
N ARG A 333 -2.16 10.90 17.85
CA ARG A 333 -1.12 11.80 18.37
C ARG A 333 -0.52 11.28 19.67
N LEU A 334 -1.35 10.85 20.63
CA LEU A 334 -0.88 10.29 21.90
C LEU A 334 0.03 9.08 21.65
N GLN A 335 -0.38 8.14 20.79
CA GLN A 335 0.45 6.99 20.45
C GLN A 335 1.78 7.37 19.77
N HIS A 336 1.76 8.44 18.96
CA HIS A 336 2.97 8.96 18.32
C HIS A 336 3.93 9.55 19.36
N LEU A 337 3.43 10.45 20.22
CA LEU A 337 4.20 11.10 21.29
C LEU A 337 4.78 10.08 22.28
N ALA A 338 4.01 9.04 22.66
CA ALA A 338 4.52 7.98 23.52
C ALA A 338 5.70 7.23 22.88
N THR A 339 5.65 7.05 21.55
CA THR A 339 6.75 6.42 20.83
C THR A 339 7.94 7.39 20.73
N GLU A 340 7.71 8.68 20.48
CA GLU A 340 8.75 9.73 20.49
C GLU A 340 9.47 9.80 21.84
N LEU A 341 8.72 9.89 22.93
CA LEU A 341 9.19 9.93 24.32
C LEU A 341 10.08 8.72 24.65
N ALA A 342 9.65 7.51 24.28
CA ALA A 342 10.45 6.31 24.49
C ALA A 342 11.74 6.31 23.65
N GLY A 343 11.70 6.88 22.45
CA GLY A 343 12.88 7.03 21.59
C GLY A 343 13.87 8.04 22.14
N LEU A 344 13.37 9.17 22.64
CA LEU A 344 14.18 10.19 23.30
C LEU A 344 14.88 9.61 24.53
N ARG A 345 14.14 8.88 25.38
CA ARG A 345 14.69 8.21 26.56
C ARG A 345 15.78 7.20 26.20
N ASP A 346 15.57 6.42 25.14
CA ASP A 346 16.55 5.47 24.65
C ASP A 346 17.79 6.15 24.07
N ALA A 347 17.62 7.29 23.39
CA ALA A 347 18.73 8.08 22.88
C ALA A 347 19.56 8.70 24.00
N VAL A 348 18.92 9.23 25.05
CA VAL A 348 19.57 9.72 26.29
C VAL A 348 20.30 8.58 27.00
N GLY A 349 19.67 7.41 27.17
CA GLY A 349 20.31 6.23 27.76
C GLY A 349 21.51 5.71 26.97
N ARG A 350 21.56 5.99 25.66
CA ARG A 350 22.72 5.73 24.80
C ARG A 350 23.67 6.93 24.69
N GLY A 351 23.48 8.04 25.41
CA GLY A 351 24.33 9.23 25.28
C GLY A 351 24.43 9.77 23.84
N LEU A 352 23.35 9.65 23.06
CA LEU A 352 23.28 10.17 21.69
C LEU A 352 22.78 11.62 21.64
N VAL A 353 22.16 12.10 22.72
CA VAL A 353 21.57 13.45 22.84
C VAL A 353 21.98 14.03 24.19
N ASP A 354 22.17 15.35 24.23
CA ASP A 354 22.65 16.13 25.37
C ASP A 354 21.51 16.79 26.17
N ALA A 355 21.81 17.85 26.93
CA ALA A 355 20.89 18.56 27.82
C ALA A 355 19.61 19.08 27.12
N THR A 356 19.64 19.31 25.81
CA THR A 356 18.44 19.70 25.03
C THR A 356 17.33 18.63 25.06
N ALA A 357 17.69 17.36 25.32
CA ALA A 357 16.73 16.27 25.44
C ALA A 357 15.78 16.45 26.62
N GLN A 358 16.22 17.06 27.73
CA GLN A 358 15.40 17.19 28.94
C GLN A 358 14.21 18.14 28.71
N GLY A 359 14.43 19.26 28.01
CA GLY A 359 13.36 20.18 27.63
C GLY A 359 12.30 19.50 26.75
N ARG A 360 12.75 18.77 25.72
CA ARG A 360 11.85 18.02 24.84
C ARG A 360 11.11 16.89 25.57
N GLU A 361 11.74 16.22 26.53
CA GLU A 361 11.11 15.19 27.35
C GLU A 361 9.96 15.76 28.18
N ALA A 362 10.14 16.96 28.76
CA ALA A 362 9.09 17.67 29.49
C ALA A 362 7.92 18.09 28.59
N GLU A 363 8.20 18.69 27.43
CA GLU A 363 7.17 19.06 26.44
C GLU A 363 6.31 17.85 26.02
N LEU A 364 6.96 16.73 25.69
CA LEU A 364 6.26 15.51 25.28
C LEU A 364 5.35 14.96 26.39
N LEU A 365 5.78 15.03 27.64
CA LEU A 365 4.98 14.61 28.79
C LEU A 365 3.77 15.53 29.02
N GLU A 366 3.93 16.84 28.82
CA GLU A 366 2.84 17.81 28.91
C GLU A 366 1.80 17.59 27.79
N GLU A 367 2.25 17.42 26.54
CA GLU A 367 1.37 17.11 25.41
C GLU A 367 0.63 15.77 25.62
N LEU A 368 1.31 14.75 26.14
CA LEU A 368 0.69 13.47 26.50
C LEU A 368 -0.41 13.63 27.55
N ARG A 369 -0.15 14.44 28.60
CA ARG A 369 -1.14 14.75 29.64
C ARG A 369 -2.35 15.48 29.07
N ALA A 370 -2.13 16.46 28.18
CA ALA A 370 -3.21 17.23 27.56
C ALA A 370 -4.12 16.37 26.66
N LEU A 371 -3.56 15.37 25.96
CA LEU A 371 -4.33 14.48 25.09
C LEU A 371 -5.04 13.34 25.82
N ARG A 372 -4.59 12.99 27.03
CA ARG A 372 -5.09 11.83 27.81
C ARG A 372 -6.61 11.82 28.01
N PRO A 373 -7.32 12.94 28.30
CA PRO A 373 -8.77 12.94 28.51
C PRO A 373 -9.58 12.58 27.25
N THR A 374 -9.06 12.92 26.07
CA THR A 374 -9.75 12.69 24.79
C THR A 374 -9.31 11.39 24.11
N ALA A 375 -8.07 10.96 24.32
CA ALA A 375 -7.50 9.80 23.66
C ALA A 375 -7.97 8.46 24.26
N VAL A 376 -8.01 7.42 23.42
CA VAL A 376 -8.34 6.06 23.83
C VAL A 376 -7.05 5.27 24.05
N LEU A 377 -6.77 4.88 25.30
CA LEU A 377 -5.53 4.18 25.70
C LEU A 377 -5.73 2.68 25.84
N VAL A 378 -6.62 2.31 26.76
CA VAL A 378 -7.13 0.96 26.97
C VAL A 378 -8.59 1.01 26.52
N GLY A 379 -9.03 0.06 25.71
CA GLY A 379 -10.47 -0.08 25.41
C GLY A 379 -11.18 -0.54 26.68
N GLU A 380 -11.41 0.37 27.63
CA GLU A 380 -12.28 0.10 28.77
C GLU A 380 -13.73 0.21 28.30
N GLY A 381 -14.50 -0.86 28.54
CA GLY A 381 -15.88 -1.02 28.12
C GLY A 381 -16.02 -1.74 26.77
N ALA A 382 -16.97 -2.67 26.71
CA ALA A 382 -17.47 -3.19 25.44
C ALA A 382 -17.95 -2.00 24.59
N LEU A 383 -17.35 -1.80 23.42
CA LEU A 383 -17.85 -0.83 22.45
C LEU A 383 -19.31 -1.12 22.19
N GLU A 384 -20.18 -0.15 22.45
CA GLU A 384 -21.50 -0.12 21.85
C GLU A 384 -21.36 0.35 20.41
N TYR A 385 -21.20 -0.60 19.50
CA TYR A 385 -21.14 -0.30 18.09
C TYR A 385 -22.49 0.21 17.56
N PRO A 386 -22.54 1.02 16.49
CA PRO A 386 -23.80 1.56 15.95
C PRO A 386 -24.86 0.48 15.65
N TRP A 387 -24.44 -0.67 15.12
CA TRP A 387 -25.35 -1.80 14.91
C TRP A 387 -25.87 -2.40 16.21
N GLN A 388 -25.10 -2.38 17.31
CA GLN A 388 -25.58 -2.83 18.62
C GLN A 388 -26.54 -1.82 19.26
N ARG A 389 -26.39 -0.52 18.97
CA ARG A 389 -27.39 0.50 19.33
C ARG A 389 -28.68 0.27 18.55
N TRP A 390 -28.56 0.02 17.24
CA TRP A 390 -29.69 -0.36 16.38
C TRP A 390 -30.40 -1.64 16.86
N TRP A 391 -29.65 -2.69 17.18
CA TRP A 391 -30.22 -3.94 17.72
C TRP A 391 -30.86 -3.78 19.10
N ARG A 392 -30.34 -2.91 19.96
CA ARG A 392 -31.00 -2.59 21.24
C ARG A 392 -32.26 -1.78 21.05
N ALA A 393 -32.24 -0.76 20.20
CA ALA A 393 -33.43 0.01 19.85
C ALA A 393 -34.52 -0.91 19.27
N LEU A 394 -34.16 -1.88 18.42
CA LEU A 394 -35.09 -2.89 17.92
C LEU A 394 -35.62 -3.82 19.02
N ARG A 395 -34.78 -4.26 19.96
CA ARG A 395 -35.23 -5.08 21.09
C ARG A 395 -36.16 -4.30 22.01
N GLU A 396 -35.85 -3.04 22.29
CA GLU A 396 -36.68 -2.13 23.08
C GLU A 396 -38.03 -1.86 22.42
N LEU A 397 -38.05 -1.65 21.10
CA LEU A 397 -39.29 -1.55 20.33
C LEU A 397 -40.13 -2.84 20.38
N ARG A 398 -39.47 -4.00 20.43
CA ARG A 398 -40.12 -5.32 20.47
C ARG A 398 -40.53 -5.74 21.89
N SER A 399 -39.90 -5.18 22.92
CA SER A 399 -40.20 -5.43 24.34
C SER A 399 -41.16 -4.42 24.94
N ARG A 400 -41.53 -3.37 24.20
CA ARG A 400 -42.66 -2.52 24.58
C ARG A 400 -43.93 -3.39 24.59
N PRO A 401 -44.65 -3.50 25.71
CA PRO A 401 -45.95 -4.16 25.70
C PRO A 401 -46.85 -3.44 24.70
N ALA A 402 -47.33 -4.17 23.70
CA ALA A 402 -48.38 -3.69 22.80
C ALA A 402 -49.70 -3.73 23.57
N GLY A 403 -49.89 -2.77 24.47
CA GLY A 403 -51.13 -2.55 25.19
C GLY A 403 -51.42 -1.06 25.19
N PRO A 404 -52.66 -0.63 24.93
CA PRO A 404 -53.01 0.78 25.03
C PRO A 404 -52.76 1.27 26.47
N GLU A 405 -52.06 2.39 26.62
CA GLU A 405 -51.97 3.08 27.91
C GLU A 405 -53.39 3.38 28.42
N PRO A 406 -53.79 2.95 29.62
CA PRO A 406 -55.04 3.41 30.19
C PRO A 406 -54.84 4.89 30.57
N LEU A 407 -55.59 5.77 29.91
CA LEU A 407 -55.77 7.15 30.33
C LEU A 407 -56.25 7.15 31.78
N GLY A 408 -55.35 7.54 32.70
CA GLY A 408 -55.70 7.76 34.09
C GLY A 408 -56.66 8.94 34.21
N VAL A 409 -57.93 8.65 34.47
CA VAL A 409 -58.86 9.58 35.11
C VAL A 409 -59.06 9.04 36.52
N GLY A 410 -58.61 9.81 37.51
CA GLY A 410 -58.86 9.51 38.90
C GLY A 410 -60.31 9.78 39.27
N SER A 411 -60.87 8.90 40.10
CA SER A 411 -61.78 9.27 41.19
C SER A 411 -62.12 8.02 42.00
N ASP A 412 -62.04 8.15 43.31
CA ASP A 412 -62.46 7.18 44.31
C ASP A 412 -63.89 6.64 44.08
N GLY A 413 -64.09 5.33 44.35
CA GLY A 413 -65.42 4.74 44.53
C GLY A 413 -65.65 3.43 43.78
N LEU A 414 -65.57 2.29 44.50
CA LEU A 414 -66.21 1.02 44.15
C LEU A 414 -67.74 1.10 44.41
N PRO A 415 -68.62 0.16 43.95
CA PRO A 415 -68.39 -1.05 43.14
C PRO A 415 -69.38 -1.32 41.97
N LEU A 416 -68.95 -2.24 41.09
CA LEU A 416 -69.70 -3.28 40.34
C LEU A 416 -71.14 -2.98 39.85
N GLY A 417 -71.31 -2.92 38.52
CA GLY A 417 -72.61 -3.07 37.86
C GLY A 417 -72.45 -3.35 36.37
N SER A 418 -72.85 -4.54 35.93
CA SER A 418 -72.83 -4.95 34.53
C SER A 418 -73.98 -4.34 33.75
N SER A 419 -73.77 -4.24 32.44
CA SER A 419 -74.75 -4.14 31.34
C SER A 419 -75.58 -2.87 31.21
N GLY A 420 -75.51 -2.28 30.02
CA GLY A 420 -76.52 -1.36 29.53
C GLY A 420 -75.96 -0.42 28.48
N ILE A 421 -76.27 -0.67 27.22
CA ILE A 421 -76.09 0.28 26.13
C ILE A 421 -77.00 1.48 26.43
N GLU A 422 -76.43 2.65 26.75
CA GLU A 422 -77.18 3.90 26.79
C GLU A 422 -76.81 4.77 25.59
N TYR A 423 -77.81 5.01 24.74
CA TYR A 423 -77.77 5.88 23.59
C TYR A 423 -77.57 7.34 24.04
N SER A 424 -76.69 8.07 23.34
CA SER A 424 -76.52 9.51 23.55
C SER A 424 -77.75 10.29 23.02
N PRO A 425 -78.15 11.41 23.66
CA PRO A 425 -79.44 12.07 23.46
C PRO A 425 -79.62 12.71 22.08
N VAL A 426 -80.87 12.69 21.60
CA VAL A 426 -81.34 13.38 20.39
C VAL A 426 -81.18 14.90 20.54
N ASP A 427 -80.57 15.55 19.54
CA ASP A 427 -80.43 17.01 19.48
C ASP A 427 -81.82 17.69 19.40
N PRO A 428 -82.18 18.58 20.35
CA PRO A 428 -83.48 19.24 20.39
C PRO A 428 -83.70 20.30 19.29
N ARG A 429 -82.77 20.45 18.34
CA ARG A 429 -82.90 21.36 17.19
C ARG A 429 -83.47 20.70 15.94
N TRP A 430 -83.92 19.44 16.03
CA TRP A 430 -84.57 18.75 14.92
C TRP A 430 -86.06 19.10 14.85
N GLY A 431 -86.44 19.91 13.85
CA GLY A 431 -87.83 20.24 13.51
C GLY A 431 -88.23 19.61 12.16
N PRO A 432 -89.48 19.10 12.01
CA PRO A 432 -89.99 18.50 10.77
C PRO A 432 -90.36 19.56 9.69
N PRO A 433 -90.67 19.13 8.45
CA PRO A 433 -90.28 19.77 7.18
C PRO A 433 -91.32 20.77 6.66
N GLU A 434 -90.99 21.49 5.57
CA GLU A 434 -92.00 22.12 4.71
C GLU A 434 -92.14 21.36 3.38
N GLN A 435 -93.39 21.24 2.93
CA GLN A 435 -93.91 20.35 1.88
C GLN A 435 -93.59 20.81 0.46
#